data_AF-A0AAV9UGH2-F1
#
_entry.id   AF-A0AAV9UGH2-F1
#
_cell.length_a   1.000
_cell.length_b   1.000
_cell.length_c   1.000
_cell.angle_alpha   90.00
_cell.angle_beta   90.00
_cell.angle_gamma   90.00
#
_symmetry.space_group_name_H-M   'P 1'
#
loop_
_entity.id
_entity.type
_entity.pdbx_description
1 polymer ?
#
loop_
_entity_poly.entity_id
_entity_poly.type
_entity_poly.pdbx_seq_one_letter_code
_entity_poly.pdbx_strand_id
1 'polypeptide(L)'
;MTAKVHHINVCNLSDHPQRFEVHGWNDDKDLVVKPHHTAKIAAADGTSGAIIAIHGGQEGEQAEITKAGYGGNDFIDLSNIVGAGGNMIVQQVGAPGTRKGDPLFMQHCHQAWEKASSDTKEKLKRSVTLKNGKIIRIGPIKDNPDLEDFVRTFADGKTYIGVGAWGGSPGKDSDNKQSSAAQGSKDILVCYNDGDARPHKPAKGDDKNNDKKKNDKKRTKSNEPRAEAKIASNGPVDEVDSDDQSENESVGGGDDEKDDDDGKPAKGPNLKAKKRRSAHDETDDEEDSADGPKDDAKGPDDKSDLSDEADEKNFNNTSPSEDQRQATKAHQGGPPTRDDAEVDKEDEAADKKRRKDQAKDKDKHSEPNYDHPLFKGLCANSPQKRGKPKDSSKGKGDSQNDDEKPDGGKDDTNKPANESDKKTQSAGNGPGVTLVNKSNKPEDYYFYNNLWNGNGTAGANFDHPLKSVHLKPDDKKFVKLPASFKGRVQRGKDIPCTWVEFQLEASDDHGAHGDISLEQGCDGGAKICSTDGSGVSNGFDFDVIREAPEAAIRRKPNGEKAIDTTMGNWLTGPNHAAIYYLNKKVGQKKAYITGGSGVPDVASKNRQLLVEMY
;
A
#
# COMPACT_ATOMS: atom_id res chain seq x y z
N MET A 1 4.80 32.07 -4.51
CA MET A 1 3.57 31.80 -3.74
C MET A 1 3.85 30.58 -2.90
N THR A 2 3.66 30.62 -1.58
CA THR A 2 3.73 29.41 -0.75
C THR A 2 2.55 28.52 -1.12
N ALA A 3 2.82 27.28 -1.56
CA ALA A 3 1.78 26.31 -1.84
C ALA A 3 0.88 26.16 -0.60
N LYS A 4 -0.44 26.17 -0.81
CA LYS A 4 -1.40 25.96 0.27
C LYS A 4 -1.23 24.52 0.76
N VAL A 5 -0.94 24.33 2.04
CA VAL A 5 -0.84 23.00 2.65
C VAL A 5 -2.22 22.58 3.11
N HIS A 6 -2.71 21.47 2.56
CA HIS A 6 -3.93 20.82 3.01
C HIS A 6 -3.64 19.88 4.19
N HIS A 7 -4.68 19.53 4.94
CA HIS A 7 -4.54 18.66 6.11
C HIS A 7 -5.47 17.46 6.03
N ILE A 8 -5.04 16.36 6.64
CA ILE A 8 -5.89 15.23 7.00
C ILE A 8 -6.26 15.38 8.47
N ASN A 9 -7.55 15.50 8.76
CA ASN A 9 -8.10 15.58 10.10
C ASN A 9 -8.57 14.18 10.50
N VAL A 10 -7.85 13.53 11.42
CA VAL A 10 -8.19 12.19 11.93
C VAL A 10 -8.94 12.35 13.24
N CYS A 11 -10.26 12.15 13.21
CA CYS A 11 -11.17 12.29 14.33
C CYS A 11 -11.45 10.92 14.95
N ASN A 12 -11.10 10.77 16.22
CA ASN A 12 -11.54 9.64 17.02
C ASN A 12 -12.77 10.06 17.83
N LEU A 13 -13.92 9.45 17.52
CA LEU A 13 -15.20 9.71 18.17
C LEU A 13 -15.54 8.64 19.23
N SER A 14 -14.67 7.65 19.43
CA SER A 14 -14.82 6.63 20.46
C SER A 14 -14.49 7.17 21.86
N ASP A 15 -14.96 6.45 22.88
CA ASP A 15 -14.66 6.73 24.29
C ASP A 15 -13.28 6.21 24.75
N HIS A 16 -12.51 5.59 23.85
CA HIS A 16 -11.14 5.13 24.11
C HIS A 16 -10.14 5.70 23.10
N PRO A 17 -8.84 5.75 23.42
CA PRO A 17 -7.82 6.10 22.44
C PRO A 17 -7.84 5.11 21.27
N GLN A 18 -7.63 5.61 20.06
CA GLN A 18 -7.50 4.79 18.85
C GLN A 18 -6.12 5.00 18.23
N ARG A 19 -5.44 3.90 17.91
CA ARG A 19 -4.18 3.92 17.15
C ARG A 19 -4.47 3.81 15.67
N PHE A 20 -3.75 4.60 14.88
CA PHE A 20 -3.74 4.57 13.43
C PHE A 20 -2.30 4.42 12.94
N GLU A 21 -2.08 3.52 12.00
CA GLU A 21 -0.89 3.60 11.15
C GLU A 21 -1.09 4.71 10.11
N VAL A 22 -0.01 5.44 9.84
CA VAL A 22 0.00 6.54 8.88
C VAL A 22 1.10 6.26 7.89
N HIS A 23 0.73 6.15 6.61
CA HIS A 23 1.65 5.93 5.50
C HIS A 23 1.62 7.16 4.57
N GLY A 24 2.77 7.60 4.08
CA GLY A 24 2.96 8.73 3.16
C GLY A 24 2.95 10.12 3.82
N TRP A 25 2.56 10.21 5.10
CA TRP A 25 2.55 11.45 5.88
C TRP A 25 3.01 11.19 7.31
N ASN A 26 3.14 12.27 8.11
CA ASN A 26 3.55 12.17 9.52
C ASN A 26 4.89 11.44 9.74
N ASP A 27 5.82 11.57 8.78
CA ASP A 27 7.08 10.80 8.74
C ASP A 27 6.89 9.27 8.83
N ASP A 28 5.77 8.75 8.33
CA ASP A 28 5.35 7.35 8.45
C ASP A 28 5.25 6.86 9.90
N LYS A 29 5.02 7.79 10.84
CA LYS A 29 4.83 7.47 12.26
C LYS A 29 3.35 7.27 12.55
N ASP A 30 3.08 6.23 13.32
CA ASP A 30 1.77 5.99 13.89
C ASP A 30 1.25 7.16 14.71
N LEU A 31 -0.08 7.24 14.74
CA LEU A 31 -0.83 8.25 15.45
C LEU A 31 -1.72 7.58 16.49
N VAL A 32 -1.67 8.03 17.75
CA VAL A 32 -2.67 7.66 18.77
C VAL A 32 -3.54 8.88 19.04
N VAL A 33 -4.81 8.80 18.64
CA VAL A 33 -5.79 9.88 18.85
C VAL A 33 -6.60 9.59 20.12
N LYS A 34 -6.58 10.53 21.06
CA LYS A 34 -7.35 10.45 22.31
C LYS A 34 -8.87 10.37 22.03
N PRO A 35 -9.68 9.88 23.00
CA PRO A 35 -11.13 9.90 22.89
C PRO A 35 -11.65 11.30 22.55
N HIS A 36 -12.60 11.40 21.61
CA HIS A 36 -13.24 12.66 21.21
C HIS A 36 -12.28 13.77 20.75
N HIS A 37 -11.10 13.39 20.23
CA HIS A 37 -10.09 14.33 19.73
C HIS A 37 -9.90 14.22 18.22
N THR A 38 -9.34 15.29 17.65
CA THR A 38 -8.91 15.35 16.26
C THR A 38 -7.42 15.61 16.20
N ALA A 39 -6.69 14.74 15.51
CA ALA A 39 -5.32 15.00 15.10
C ALA A 39 -5.31 15.64 13.70
N LYS A 40 -4.31 16.48 13.43
CA LYS A 40 -4.12 17.10 12.12
C LYS A 40 -2.77 16.72 11.56
N ILE A 41 -2.75 16.19 10.35
CA ILE A 41 -1.54 15.80 9.63
C ILE A 41 -1.44 16.69 8.39
N ALA A 42 -0.28 17.29 8.14
CA ALA A 42 -0.05 18.03 6.90
C ALA A 42 0.05 17.05 5.72
N ALA A 43 -0.71 17.31 4.66
CA ALA A 43 -0.76 16.50 3.45
C ALA A 43 -0.71 17.42 2.22
N ALA A 44 0.49 17.57 1.66
CA ALA A 44 0.71 18.44 0.50
C ALA A 44 0.03 17.88 -0.75
N ASP A 45 -0.39 18.76 -1.66
CA ASP A 45 -0.87 18.36 -2.98
C ASP A 45 0.21 17.58 -3.74
N GLY A 46 -0.21 16.56 -4.51
CA GLY A 46 0.68 15.64 -5.20
C GLY A 46 1.22 14.49 -4.34
N THR A 47 0.76 14.34 -3.10
CA THR A 47 1.14 13.23 -2.21
C THR A 47 0.03 12.20 -2.06
N SER A 48 0.42 10.96 -1.78
CA SER A 48 -0.48 9.82 -1.55
C SER A 48 -0.08 9.08 -0.28
N GLY A 49 -1.04 8.40 0.34
CA GLY A 49 -0.82 7.70 1.58
C GLY A 49 -2.10 7.06 2.13
N ALA A 50 -2.02 6.52 3.35
CA ALA A 50 -3.12 5.84 4.00
C ALA A 50 -3.20 6.15 5.50
N ILE A 51 -4.43 6.14 6.04
CA ILE A 51 -4.72 6.14 7.48
C ILE A 51 -5.43 4.81 7.80
N ILE A 52 -4.81 3.97 8.63
CA ILE A 52 -5.29 2.59 8.88
C ILE A 52 -5.57 2.44 10.37
N ALA A 53 -6.80 2.07 10.75
CA ALA A 53 -7.15 1.81 12.15
C ALA A 53 -6.57 0.46 12.62
N ILE A 54 -5.97 0.43 13.81
CA ILE A 54 -5.35 -0.77 14.38
C ILE A 54 -6.18 -1.35 15.53
N HIS A 55 -6.52 -2.64 15.42
CA HIS A 55 -7.37 -3.39 16.35
C HIS A 55 -6.63 -4.58 16.95
N GLY A 56 -6.25 -4.49 18.23
CA GLY A 56 -5.52 -5.58 18.89
C GLY A 56 -4.17 -5.89 18.23
N GLY A 57 -3.51 -4.87 17.65
CA GLY A 57 -2.24 -5.03 16.92
C GLY A 57 -2.39 -5.62 15.52
N GLN A 58 -3.56 -5.47 14.90
CA GLN A 58 -3.84 -5.90 13.55
C GLN A 58 -4.48 -4.77 12.76
N GLU A 59 -4.19 -4.66 11.47
CA GLU A 59 -4.81 -3.70 10.57
C GLU A 59 -6.33 -3.94 10.44
N GLY A 60 -7.06 -2.85 10.21
CA GLY A 60 -8.51 -2.81 10.11
C GLY A 60 -8.98 -1.96 8.93
N GLU A 61 -9.87 -1.02 9.19
CA GLU A 61 -10.37 -0.09 8.18
C GLU A 61 -9.22 0.79 7.67
N GLN A 62 -9.17 1.05 6.36
CA GLN A 62 -8.15 1.85 5.72
C GLN A 62 -8.77 2.97 4.88
N ALA A 63 -8.34 4.22 5.11
CA ALA A 63 -8.65 5.36 4.26
C ALA A 63 -7.44 5.65 3.37
N GLU A 64 -7.58 5.39 2.07
CA GLU A 64 -6.56 5.68 1.06
C GLU A 64 -6.81 7.07 0.48
N ILE A 65 -5.78 7.91 0.46
CA ILE A 65 -5.93 9.31 0.07
C ILE A 65 -4.81 9.66 -0.92
N THR A 66 -5.17 10.30 -2.02
CA THR A 66 -4.23 10.99 -2.90
C THR A 66 -4.67 12.44 -3.04
N LYS A 67 -3.80 13.36 -2.64
CA LYS A 67 -4.05 14.80 -2.65
C LYS A 67 -3.78 15.38 -4.03
N ALA A 68 -4.74 16.10 -4.60
CA ALA A 68 -4.62 16.71 -5.92
C ALA A 68 -4.02 15.77 -6.99
N GLY A 69 -4.52 14.53 -7.05
CA GLY A 69 -4.06 13.50 -7.99
C GLY A 69 -4.55 13.76 -9.42
N TYR A 70 -5.24 12.78 -9.99
CA TYR A 70 -5.70 12.87 -11.38
C TYR A 70 -6.65 14.07 -11.60
N GLY A 71 -6.27 14.96 -12.52
CA GLY A 71 -7.00 16.19 -12.81
C GLY A 71 -6.95 17.25 -11.69
N GLY A 72 -6.01 17.13 -10.73
CA GLY A 72 -5.90 18.04 -9.58
C GLY A 72 -6.96 17.82 -8.50
N ASN A 73 -7.66 16.69 -8.57
CA ASN A 73 -8.72 16.29 -7.64
C ASN A 73 -8.19 15.37 -6.55
N ASP A 74 -8.78 15.42 -5.36
CA ASP A 74 -8.52 14.41 -4.35
C ASP A 74 -9.14 13.07 -4.73
N PHE A 75 -8.37 12.00 -4.58
CA PHE A 75 -8.90 10.64 -4.57
C PHE A 75 -8.95 10.18 -3.14
N ILE A 76 -10.12 9.76 -2.70
CA ILE A 76 -10.32 9.18 -1.38
C ILE A 76 -11.09 7.89 -1.54
N ASP A 77 -10.60 6.83 -0.89
CA ASP A 77 -11.28 5.55 -0.80
C ASP A 77 -11.32 5.10 0.66
N LEU A 78 -12.33 4.30 0.99
CA LEU A 78 -12.36 3.57 2.25
C LEU A 78 -12.49 2.08 1.96
N SER A 79 -11.54 1.32 2.48
CA SER A 79 -11.52 -0.13 2.33
C SER A 79 -11.55 -0.87 3.67
N ASN A 80 -12.12 -2.06 3.63
CA ASN A 80 -12.06 -3.06 4.71
C ASN A 80 -11.22 -4.28 4.32
N ILE A 81 -10.41 -4.14 3.27
CA ILE A 81 -9.72 -5.24 2.60
C ILE A 81 -8.72 -5.97 3.51
N VAL A 82 -8.11 -5.27 4.46
CA VAL A 82 -7.17 -5.84 5.45
C VAL A 82 -7.83 -6.19 6.79
N GLY A 83 -9.11 -5.86 6.98
CA GLY A 83 -9.90 -6.21 8.15
C GLY A 83 -10.87 -5.12 8.57
N ALA A 84 -11.55 -5.36 9.69
CA ALA A 84 -12.35 -4.35 10.38
C ALA A 84 -12.49 -4.68 11.86
N GLY A 85 -12.56 -3.67 12.71
CA GLY A 85 -12.84 -3.77 14.15
C GLY A 85 -13.67 -2.60 14.71
N GLY A 86 -13.92 -1.57 13.90
CA GLY A 86 -14.76 -0.43 14.22
C GLY A 86 -15.44 0.13 12.97
N ASN A 87 -15.90 1.38 13.05
CA ASN A 87 -16.47 2.08 11.91
C ASN A 87 -15.56 3.22 11.50
N MET A 88 -15.31 3.34 10.20
CA MET A 88 -14.54 4.46 9.67
C MET A 88 -15.26 5.05 8.46
N ILE A 89 -15.12 6.36 8.26
CA ILE A 89 -15.51 7.06 7.03
C ILE A 89 -14.42 8.04 6.65
N VAL A 90 -14.37 8.39 5.36
CA VAL A 90 -13.51 9.46 4.84
C VAL A 90 -14.32 10.40 3.95
N GLN A 91 -14.09 11.71 4.03
CA GLN A 91 -14.72 12.72 3.16
C GLN A 91 -13.85 13.99 3.07
N GLN A 92 -14.07 14.82 2.05
CA GLN A 92 -13.57 16.20 2.08
C GLN A 92 -14.31 17.03 3.15
N VAL A 93 -13.57 17.89 3.86
CA VAL A 93 -14.13 18.82 4.84
C VAL A 93 -15.12 19.76 4.14
N GLY A 94 -16.33 19.84 4.71
CA GLY A 94 -17.42 20.67 4.16
C GLY A 94 -18.12 20.09 2.92
N ALA A 95 -17.79 18.87 2.48
CA ALA A 95 -18.39 18.24 1.30
C ALA A 95 -18.87 16.80 1.59
N PRO A 96 -19.96 16.63 2.37
CA PRO A 96 -20.44 15.30 2.78
C PRO A 96 -20.84 14.39 1.60
N GLY A 97 -21.13 14.94 0.42
CA GLY A 97 -21.38 14.16 -0.80
C GLY A 97 -20.16 13.41 -1.33
N THR A 98 -18.95 13.69 -0.81
CA THR A 98 -17.72 12.97 -1.13
C THR A 98 -17.47 11.78 -0.20
N ARG A 99 -18.36 11.53 0.77
CA ARG A 99 -18.16 10.51 1.79
C ARG A 99 -18.05 9.11 1.20
N LYS A 100 -17.06 8.37 1.70
CA LYS A 100 -16.87 6.93 1.48
C LYS A 100 -16.90 6.21 2.82
N GLY A 101 -17.35 4.96 2.80
CA GLY A 101 -17.48 4.11 3.98
C GLY A 101 -18.88 4.02 4.58
N ASP A 102 -19.07 2.96 5.37
CA ASP A 102 -20.26 2.74 6.17
C ASP A 102 -20.02 3.18 7.62
N PRO A 103 -20.68 4.26 8.10
CA PRO A 103 -20.48 4.74 9.47
C PRO A 103 -21.00 3.77 10.55
N LEU A 104 -21.74 2.73 10.16
CA LEU A 104 -22.29 1.68 11.02
C LEU A 104 -21.86 0.29 10.55
N PHE A 105 -20.70 0.19 9.87
CA PHE A 105 -20.16 -1.05 9.33
C PHE A 105 -20.24 -2.24 10.30
N MET A 106 -19.72 -2.11 11.53
CA MET A 106 -19.69 -3.20 12.51
C MET A 106 -21.07 -3.54 13.07
N GLN A 107 -21.97 -2.56 13.15
CA GLN A 107 -23.37 -2.81 13.52
C GLN A 107 -24.08 -3.61 12.43
N HIS A 108 -23.88 -3.26 11.16
CA HIS A 108 -24.41 -4.03 10.04
C HIS A 108 -23.77 -5.42 9.95
N CYS A 109 -22.46 -5.53 10.20
CA CYS A 109 -21.74 -6.80 10.28
C CYS A 109 -22.34 -7.71 11.36
N HIS A 110 -22.61 -7.18 12.55
CA HIS A 110 -23.23 -7.93 13.63
C HIS A 110 -24.64 -8.41 13.27
N GLN A 111 -25.47 -7.54 12.68
CA GLN A 111 -26.81 -7.90 12.22
C GLN A 111 -26.79 -8.97 11.12
N ALA A 112 -25.84 -8.89 10.19
CA ALA A 112 -25.64 -9.90 9.16
C ALA A 112 -25.18 -11.23 9.77
N TRP A 113 -24.27 -11.18 10.74
CA TRP A 113 -23.78 -12.34 11.46
C TRP A 113 -24.88 -13.06 12.23
N GLU A 114 -25.73 -12.33 12.95
CA GLU A 114 -26.87 -12.93 13.66
C GLU A 114 -27.76 -13.76 12.73
N LYS A 115 -28.00 -13.24 11.52
CA LYS A 115 -28.83 -13.86 10.47
C LYS A 115 -28.09 -14.93 9.66
N ALA A 116 -26.77 -15.01 9.73
CA ALA A 116 -25.99 -15.97 8.98
C ALA A 116 -26.29 -17.41 9.42
N SER A 117 -26.32 -18.33 8.44
CA SER A 117 -26.52 -19.75 8.70
C SER A 117 -25.38 -20.33 9.55
N SER A 118 -25.63 -21.48 10.19
CA SER A 118 -24.58 -22.20 10.93
C SER A 118 -23.38 -22.53 10.03
N ASP A 119 -23.64 -22.91 8.77
CA ASP A 119 -22.58 -23.22 7.79
C ASP A 119 -21.72 -21.99 7.47
N THR A 120 -22.34 -20.82 7.27
CA THR A 120 -21.59 -19.57 7.06
C THR A 120 -20.76 -19.22 8.29
N LYS A 121 -21.33 -19.32 9.49
CA LYS A 121 -20.59 -19.04 10.74
C LYS A 121 -19.39 -19.97 10.92
N GLU A 122 -19.57 -21.25 10.62
CA GLU A 122 -18.53 -22.27 10.72
C GLU A 122 -17.37 -21.99 9.74
N LYS A 123 -17.68 -21.66 8.47
CA LYS A 123 -16.66 -21.25 7.48
C LYS A 123 -15.86 -20.03 7.94
N LEU A 124 -16.52 -19.09 8.59
CA LEU A 124 -15.94 -17.79 8.98
C LEU A 124 -15.31 -17.78 10.36
N LYS A 125 -15.37 -18.87 11.13
CA LYS A 125 -14.95 -18.89 12.55
C LYS A 125 -13.48 -18.51 12.78
N ARG A 126 -12.61 -18.67 11.77
CA ARG A 126 -11.19 -18.28 11.83
C ARG A 126 -10.96 -16.82 11.48
N SER A 127 -11.93 -16.18 10.85
CA SER A 127 -11.83 -14.82 10.33
C SER A 127 -12.70 -13.84 11.12
N VAL A 128 -13.62 -14.32 11.94
CA VAL A 128 -14.48 -13.50 12.79
C VAL A 128 -14.11 -13.72 14.26
N THR A 129 -13.68 -12.65 14.93
CA THR A 129 -13.36 -12.67 16.35
C THR A 129 -14.57 -12.21 17.15
N LEU A 130 -15.01 -13.07 18.07
CA LEU A 130 -16.15 -12.81 18.95
C LEU A 130 -15.69 -12.50 20.38
N LYS A 131 -16.43 -11.63 21.06
CA LYS A 131 -16.37 -11.44 22.51
C LYS A 131 -17.79 -11.35 23.05
N ASN A 132 -18.15 -12.26 23.95
CA ASN A 132 -19.50 -12.35 24.52
C ASN A 132 -20.60 -12.42 23.43
N GLY A 133 -20.35 -13.21 22.38
CA GLY A 133 -21.27 -13.37 21.24
C GLY A 133 -21.32 -12.19 20.26
N LYS A 134 -20.62 -11.08 20.53
CA LYS A 134 -20.53 -9.92 19.62
C LYS A 134 -19.26 -9.97 18.79
N ILE A 135 -19.37 -9.60 17.52
CA ILE A 135 -18.20 -9.41 16.66
C ILE A 135 -17.42 -8.21 17.17
N ILE A 136 -16.14 -8.42 17.46
CA ILE A 136 -15.20 -7.34 17.79
C ILE A 136 -14.15 -7.12 16.70
N ARG A 137 -14.01 -8.07 15.76
CA ARG A 137 -13.09 -7.96 14.63
C ARG A 137 -13.45 -8.94 13.52
N ILE A 138 -13.22 -8.55 12.28
CA ILE A 138 -13.06 -9.45 11.14
C ILE A 138 -11.64 -9.34 10.58
N GLY A 139 -11.08 -10.45 10.12
CA GLY A 139 -9.75 -10.53 9.50
C GLY A 139 -9.72 -9.97 8.06
N PRO A 140 -8.56 -10.09 7.39
CA PRO A 140 -8.40 -9.63 6.01
C PRO A 140 -9.41 -10.28 5.05
N ILE A 141 -10.04 -9.46 4.22
CA ILE A 141 -11.03 -9.88 3.22
C ILE A 141 -10.35 -10.35 1.93
N LYS A 142 -9.25 -9.69 1.52
CA LYS A 142 -8.53 -9.97 0.25
C LYS A 142 -8.17 -11.43 0.01
N ASP A 143 -7.88 -12.17 1.07
CA ASP A 143 -7.41 -13.55 1.00
C ASP A 143 -8.48 -14.55 1.45
N ASN A 144 -9.73 -14.11 1.59
CA ASN A 144 -10.83 -14.91 2.14
C ASN A 144 -12.14 -14.71 1.37
N PRO A 145 -12.40 -15.54 0.32
CA PRO A 145 -13.59 -15.38 -0.51
C PRO A 145 -14.90 -15.63 0.26
N ASP A 146 -14.94 -16.56 1.22
CA ASP A 146 -16.15 -16.77 2.04
C ASP A 146 -16.45 -15.52 2.91
N LEU A 147 -15.42 -14.84 3.43
CA LEU A 147 -15.58 -13.59 4.18
C LEU A 147 -15.99 -12.44 3.26
N GLU A 148 -15.41 -12.35 2.07
CA GLU A 148 -15.81 -11.36 1.06
C GLU A 148 -17.29 -11.49 0.74
N ASP A 149 -17.75 -12.71 0.43
CA ASP A 149 -19.15 -12.99 0.13
C ASP A 149 -20.06 -12.59 1.30
N PHE A 150 -19.66 -12.89 2.53
CA PHE A 150 -20.39 -12.48 3.72
C PHE A 150 -20.44 -10.95 3.89
N VAL A 151 -19.32 -10.24 3.75
CA VAL A 151 -19.26 -8.78 3.93
C VAL A 151 -20.11 -8.07 2.86
N ARG A 152 -20.12 -8.59 1.64
CA ARG A 152 -20.97 -8.07 0.55
C ARG A 152 -22.46 -8.15 0.85
N THR A 153 -22.91 -9.07 1.72
CA THR A 153 -24.34 -9.12 2.10
C THR A 153 -24.86 -7.86 2.80
N PHE A 154 -23.97 -7.02 3.36
CA PHE A 154 -24.38 -5.83 4.12
C PHE A 154 -23.64 -4.53 3.74
N ALA A 155 -22.46 -4.62 3.13
CA ALA A 155 -21.60 -3.47 2.85
C ALA A 155 -21.33 -3.20 1.36
N ASP A 156 -21.89 -4.00 0.44
CA ASP A 156 -21.64 -3.84 -1.00
C ASP A 156 -22.01 -2.44 -1.49
N GLY A 157 -21.04 -1.80 -2.16
CA GLY A 157 -21.16 -0.42 -2.65
C GLY A 157 -21.16 0.67 -1.57
N LYS A 158 -20.91 0.35 -0.29
CA LYS A 158 -20.73 1.34 0.79
C LYS A 158 -19.27 1.56 1.19
N THR A 159 -18.48 0.50 1.06
CA THR A 159 -17.04 0.46 1.34
C THR A 159 -16.39 -0.44 0.28
N TYR A 160 -15.09 -0.31 0.09
CA TYR A 160 -14.33 -1.18 -0.79
C TYR A 160 -14.00 -2.49 -0.08
N ILE A 161 -14.49 -3.62 -0.60
CA ILE A 161 -14.49 -4.92 0.10
C ILE A 161 -13.49 -5.91 -0.51
N GLY A 162 -13.35 -5.95 -1.83
CA GLY A 162 -12.58 -6.98 -2.54
C GLY A 162 -11.35 -6.44 -3.28
N VAL A 163 -10.71 -7.31 -4.06
CA VAL A 163 -9.73 -6.87 -5.07
C VAL A 163 -10.52 -6.22 -6.20
N GLY A 164 -10.61 -4.88 -6.20
CA GLY A 164 -11.29 -4.06 -7.19
C GLY A 164 -10.68 -4.17 -8.59
N ALA A 165 -10.83 -3.12 -9.41
CA ALA A 165 -10.20 -3.08 -10.74
C ALA A 165 -8.67 -3.04 -10.61
N TRP A 166 -8.05 -4.21 -10.43
CA TRP A 166 -6.64 -4.36 -10.17
C TRP A 166 -6.09 -5.53 -11.00
N GLY A 167 -4.90 -5.37 -11.57
CA GLY A 167 -4.26 -6.40 -12.39
C GLY A 167 -5.00 -6.75 -13.69
N GLY A 168 -5.76 -5.81 -14.27
CA GLY A 168 -6.54 -6.06 -15.49
C GLY A 168 -7.89 -6.76 -15.26
N SER A 169 -8.19 -7.16 -14.02
CA SER A 169 -9.56 -7.47 -13.63
C SER A 169 -10.39 -6.19 -13.71
N PRO A 170 -11.61 -6.21 -14.27
CA PRO A 170 -12.50 -5.06 -14.20
C PRO A 170 -12.96 -4.76 -12.76
N GLY A 171 -12.70 -5.66 -11.80
CA GLY A 171 -13.23 -5.54 -10.44
C GLY A 171 -14.75 -5.68 -10.39
N LYS A 172 -15.36 -5.42 -9.23
CA LYS A 172 -16.81 -5.25 -9.15
C LYS A 172 -17.19 -3.79 -9.34
N ASP A 173 -18.25 -3.55 -10.11
CA ASP A 173 -18.77 -2.21 -10.34
C ASP A 173 -19.11 -1.45 -9.06
N SER A 174 -19.59 -2.15 -8.02
CA SER A 174 -19.90 -1.56 -6.72
C SER A 174 -18.66 -1.01 -6.01
N ASP A 175 -17.54 -1.74 -6.07
CA ASP A 175 -16.25 -1.30 -5.53
C ASP A 175 -15.70 -0.12 -6.36
N ASN A 176 -15.73 -0.21 -7.70
CA ASN A 176 -15.22 0.84 -8.59
C ASN A 176 -15.97 2.18 -8.44
N LYS A 177 -17.27 2.15 -8.12
CA LYS A 177 -18.06 3.36 -7.85
C LYS A 177 -17.60 4.10 -6.58
N GLN A 178 -16.95 3.41 -5.65
CA GLN A 178 -16.36 4.05 -4.47
C GLN A 178 -15.10 4.85 -4.84
N SER A 179 -14.33 4.45 -5.84
CA SER A 179 -13.06 5.11 -6.20
C SER A 179 -13.20 6.40 -7.05
N SER A 180 -14.35 7.08 -7.00
CA SER A 180 -14.56 8.35 -7.72
C SER A 180 -13.85 9.53 -7.06
N ALA A 181 -13.16 10.33 -7.88
CA ALA A 181 -12.46 11.54 -7.44
C ALA A 181 -13.44 12.59 -6.89
N ALA A 182 -13.03 13.29 -5.83
CA ALA A 182 -13.70 14.47 -5.33
C ALA A 182 -13.37 15.71 -6.17
N GLN A 183 -14.00 16.85 -5.91
CA GLN A 183 -13.72 18.09 -6.65
C GLN A 183 -12.63 18.93 -5.98
N GLY A 184 -11.51 19.10 -6.69
CA GLY A 184 -10.33 19.83 -6.26
C GLY A 184 -9.62 19.21 -5.06
N SER A 185 -8.64 19.94 -4.53
CA SER A 185 -7.95 19.60 -3.29
C SER A 185 -8.49 20.35 -2.09
N LYS A 186 -8.89 19.62 -1.05
CA LYS A 186 -9.39 20.18 0.23
C LYS A 186 -8.79 19.44 1.41
N ASP A 187 -9.01 19.99 2.60
CA ASP A 187 -8.74 19.22 3.81
C ASP A 187 -9.62 17.96 3.82
N ILE A 188 -9.05 16.86 4.27
CA ILE A 188 -9.73 15.57 4.38
C ILE A 188 -10.14 15.36 5.83
N LEU A 189 -11.27 14.69 6.03
CA LEU A 189 -11.80 14.28 7.32
C LEU A 189 -11.91 12.76 7.32
N VAL A 190 -11.18 12.11 8.23
CA VAL A 190 -11.29 10.69 8.54
C VAL A 190 -11.94 10.60 9.92
N CYS A 191 -13.08 9.93 10.05
CA CYS A 191 -13.73 9.73 11.35
C CYS A 191 -13.77 8.25 11.69
N TYR A 192 -13.39 7.92 12.91
CA TYR A 192 -13.46 6.58 13.49
C TYR A 192 -14.38 6.55 14.70
N ASN A 193 -15.17 5.50 14.86
CA ASN A 193 -15.96 5.21 16.06
C ASN A 193 -16.32 3.71 16.14
N ASP A 194 -16.34 3.10 17.32
CA ASP A 194 -16.85 1.73 17.48
C ASP A 194 -18.39 1.64 17.38
N GLY A 195 -19.07 2.78 17.61
CA GLY A 195 -20.51 2.98 17.52
C GLY A 195 -20.95 3.59 16.18
N ASP A 196 -20.79 4.90 16.01
CA ASP A 196 -21.25 5.62 14.82
C ASP A 196 -20.18 6.62 14.36
N ALA A 197 -19.59 6.36 13.20
CA ALA A 197 -18.52 7.18 12.65
C ALA A 197 -19.02 8.43 11.88
N ARG A 198 -20.33 8.72 11.88
CA ARG A 198 -20.84 9.96 11.27
C ARG A 198 -20.22 11.16 11.98
N PRO A 199 -19.60 12.10 11.23
CA PRO A 199 -19.08 13.31 11.84
C PRO A 199 -20.22 14.07 12.51
N HIS A 200 -20.02 14.49 13.75
CA HIS A 200 -20.98 15.35 14.42
C HIS A 200 -21.22 16.59 13.56
N LYS A 201 -22.49 17.01 13.43
CA LYS A 201 -22.77 18.34 12.86
C LYS A 201 -21.96 19.33 13.68
N PRO A 202 -21.16 20.21 13.06
CA PRO A 202 -20.47 21.25 13.80
C PRO A 202 -21.53 21.97 14.65
N ALA A 203 -21.29 22.08 15.95
CA ALA A 203 -22.18 22.80 16.82
C ALA A 203 -22.40 24.18 16.19
N LYS A 204 -23.67 24.56 15.96
CA LYS A 204 -24.02 25.86 15.39
C LYS A 204 -23.59 26.96 16.38
N GLY A 205 -22.31 27.32 16.43
CA GLY A 205 -21.77 28.19 17.47
C GLY A 205 -20.33 28.64 17.30
N ASP A 206 -19.42 27.79 16.80
CA ASP A 206 -17.99 28.05 17.02
C ASP A 206 -17.29 28.93 15.95
N ASP A 207 -17.94 29.21 14.82
CA ASP A 207 -17.36 30.07 13.77
C ASP A 207 -17.49 31.58 14.04
N LYS A 208 -18.18 32.00 15.11
CA LYS A 208 -18.39 33.44 15.40
C LYS A 208 -17.14 34.19 15.88
N ASN A 209 -16.03 33.50 16.16
CA ASN A 209 -14.81 34.14 16.64
C ASN A 209 -13.82 34.59 15.56
N ASN A 210 -14.01 34.21 14.28
CA ASN A 210 -13.11 34.66 13.20
C ASN A 210 -13.56 35.94 12.49
N ASP A 211 -14.84 36.34 12.56
CA ASP A 211 -15.32 37.58 11.95
C ASP A 211 -15.11 38.83 12.84
N LYS A 212 -14.89 38.66 14.16
CA LYS A 212 -14.61 39.81 15.04
C LYS A 212 -13.25 40.47 14.77
N LYS A 213 -12.24 39.73 14.29
CA LYS A 213 -10.91 40.28 13.99
C LYS A 213 -10.83 41.09 12.68
N LYS A 214 -11.84 41.03 11.80
CA LYS A 214 -11.89 41.88 10.59
C LYS A 214 -12.58 43.23 10.80
N ASN A 215 -13.40 43.38 11.85
CA ASN A 215 -14.10 44.64 12.13
C ASN A 215 -13.36 45.60 13.08
N ASP A 216 -12.38 45.13 13.86
CA ASP A 216 -11.61 46.00 14.76
C ASP A 216 -10.47 46.79 14.08
N LYS A 217 -10.18 46.53 12.80
CA LYS A 217 -9.15 47.29 12.05
C LYS A 217 -9.67 48.57 11.37
N LYS A 218 -10.96 48.93 11.54
CA LYS A 218 -11.57 50.11 10.89
C LYS A 218 -11.95 51.23 11.86
N ARG A 219 -11.56 51.17 13.14
CA ARG A 219 -11.98 52.15 14.13
C ARG A 219 -10.86 52.50 15.12
N THR A 220 -9.88 53.28 14.66
CA THR A 220 -9.07 54.19 15.49
C THR A 220 -8.24 55.11 14.58
N LYS A 221 -8.85 56.23 14.17
CA LYS A 221 -8.13 57.49 13.90
C LYS A 221 -8.55 58.47 15.00
N SER A 222 -7.63 59.36 15.35
CA SER A 222 -7.71 60.49 16.31
C SER A 222 -7.71 60.14 17.81
N ASN A 223 -6.53 60.13 18.43
CA ASN A 223 -6.05 61.28 19.21
C ASN A 223 -4.68 60.98 19.84
N GLU A 224 -3.71 61.85 19.52
CA GLU A 224 -2.49 62.09 20.28
C GLU A 224 -2.84 62.91 21.56
N PRO A 225 -2.05 62.88 22.65
CA PRO A 225 -0.72 63.51 22.63
C PRO A 225 0.42 62.81 23.43
N ARG A 226 1.65 63.12 22.99
CA ARG A 226 2.86 63.58 23.74
C ARG A 226 2.78 63.54 25.28
N ALA A 227 3.83 63.21 26.07
CA ALA A 227 5.28 63.24 25.86
C ALA A 227 6.01 62.52 27.04
N GLU A 228 7.32 62.30 26.86
CA GLU A 228 8.38 62.22 27.91
C GLU A 228 8.37 61.02 28.89
N ALA A 229 9.48 60.43 29.36
CA ALA A 229 10.91 60.50 29.05
C ALA A 229 11.62 59.30 29.75
N LYS A 230 12.66 58.77 29.08
CA LYS A 230 14.01 58.40 29.57
C LYS A 230 14.29 57.35 30.70
N ILE A 231 15.45 56.68 30.48
CA ILE A 231 16.40 55.97 31.40
C ILE A 231 16.10 54.46 31.57
N ALA A 232 16.82 53.53 30.91
CA ALA A 232 18.16 52.96 31.22
C ALA A 232 18.19 52.25 32.60
N SER A 233 18.78 51.09 32.89
CA SER A 233 19.81 50.23 32.27
C SER A 233 19.93 48.94 33.13
N ASN A 234 20.39 47.85 32.51
CA ASN A 234 21.27 46.77 33.03
C ASN A 234 20.97 46.05 34.38
N GLY A 235 20.96 44.69 34.33
CA GLY A 235 21.01 43.77 35.48
C GLY A 235 22.41 43.67 36.11
N PRO A 236 22.92 42.49 36.56
CA PRO A 236 22.30 41.20 36.90
C PRO A 236 22.76 40.64 38.29
N VAL A 237 22.41 39.37 38.56
CA VAL A 237 22.98 38.36 39.51
C VAL A 237 23.02 38.64 41.02
N ASP A 238 22.51 37.68 41.82
CA ASP A 238 23.35 36.92 42.76
C ASP A 238 22.64 35.63 43.25
N GLU A 239 23.46 34.60 43.39
CA GLU A 239 23.23 33.28 44.00
C GLU A 239 23.02 33.41 45.51
N VAL A 240 22.19 32.56 46.13
CA VAL A 240 22.48 32.05 47.48
C VAL A 240 21.87 30.65 47.67
N ASP A 241 22.72 29.74 48.12
CA ASP A 241 22.43 28.46 48.76
C ASP A 241 21.49 28.58 49.97
N SER A 242 20.73 27.51 50.25
CA SER A 242 20.74 26.87 51.58
C SER A 242 19.85 25.62 51.60
N ASP A 243 20.46 24.55 52.10
CA ASP A 243 19.84 23.35 52.65
C ASP A 243 18.79 23.71 53.72
N ASP A 244 17.70 22.93 53.83
CA ASP A 244 17.31 22.37 55.13
C ASP A 244 16.34 21.18 55.00
N GLN A 245 16.55 20.24 55.89
CA GLN A 245 15.83 18.99 56.08
C GLN A 245 14.50 19.24 56.82
N SER A 246 13.50 18.38 56.61
CA SER A 246 12.78 17.77 57.73
C SER A 246 11.81 16.68 57.27
N GLU A 247 11.94 15.57 57.98
CA GLU A 247 11.09 14.40 58.04
C GLU A 247 9.70 14.76 58.59
N ASN A 248 8.67 14.00 58.22
CA ASN A 248 7.64 13.62 59.19
C ASN A 248 6.89 12.36 58.77
N GLU A 249 7.09 11.30 59.55
CA GLU A 249 6.25 10.12 59.64
C GLU A 249 5.07 10.37 60.62
N SER A 250 3.91 9.78 60.35
CA SER A 250 2.94 9.20 61.31
C SER A 250 1.86 8.50 60.46
N VAL A 251 1.53 7.20 60.54
CA VAL A 251 1.30 6.20 61.60
C VAL A 251 0.07 6.47 62.47
N GLY A 252 -0.90 5.54 62.35
CA GLY A 252 -2.02 5.26 63.27
C GLY A 252 -3.39 5.68 62.70
N GLY A 253 -4.44 4.85 62.60
CA GLY A 253 -4.72 3.53 63.15
C GLY A 253 -6.14 3.52 63.75
N GLY A 254 -6.99 2.56 63.36
CA GLY A 254 -8.22 2.07 64.03
C GLY A 254 -9.40 3.04 64.15
N ASP A 255 -10.67 2.66 64.26
CA ASP A 255 -11.37 1.37 64.33
C ASP A 255 -12.87 1.61 64.04
N ASP A 256 -13.53 0.51 63.65
CA ASP A 256 -14.94 0.12 63.79
C ASP A 256 -16.00 1.09 64.33
N GLU A 257 -17.15 1.15 63.65
CA GLU A 257 -18.46 0.98 64.31
C GLU A 257 -19.54 0.52 63.31
N LYS A 258 -20.28 -0.51 63.73
CA LYS A 258 -21.50 -1.04 63.13
C LYS A 258 -22.69 -0.25 63.67
N ASP A 259 -23.79 -0.18 62.91
CA ASP A 259 -25.13 -0.36 63.47
C ASP A 259 -26.16 -0.67 62.38
N ASP A 260 -27.05 -1.59 62.75
CA ASP A 260 -28.19 -2.13 62.02
C ASP A 260 -29.37 -1.13 61.99
N ASP A 261 -30.25 -1.18 60.97
CA ASP A 261 -31.70 -1.10 61.22
C ASP A 261 -32.56 -1.66 60.07
N ASP A 262 -33.62 -2.34 60.48
CA ASP A 262 -34.63 -3.09 59.73
C ASP A 262 -35.74 -2.19 59.15
N GLY A 263 -36.40 -2.61 58.05
CA GLY A 263 -37.61 -1.92 57.59
C GLY A 263 -38.28 -2.47 56.32
N LYS A 264 -39.18 -3.44 56.50
CA LYS A 264 -40.00 -4.14 55.48
C LYS A 264 -41.24 -3.32 55.03
N PRO A 265 -42.16 -3.83 54.16
CA PRO A 265 -42.43 -3.30 52.81
C PRO A 265 -43.82 -2.64 52.62
N ALA A 266 -44.03 -1.94 51.48
CA ALA A 266 -45.36 -1.45 51.09
C ALA A 266 -45.73 -1.70 49.61
N LYS A 267 -46.76 -2.53 49.45
CA LYS A 267 -47.89 -2.56 48.50
C LYS A 267 -47.84 -1.68 47.23
N GLY A 268 -48.11 -2.31 46.08
CA GLY A 268 -48.44 -1.64 44.82
C GLY A 268 -49.81 -0.96 44.79
N PRO A 269 -50.15 -0.29 43.67
CA PRO A 269 -51.32 -0.78 42.94
C PRO A 269 -51.21 -0.72 41.40
N ASN A 270 -51.94 -1.67 40.81
CA ASN A 270 -52.60 -1.74 39.49
C ASN A 270 -52.95 -0.37 38.85
N LEU A 271 -52.79 -0.21 37.52
CA LEU A 271 -53.71 0.55 36.66
C LEU A 271 -53.42 0.39 35.13
N LYS A 272 -54.31 -0.38 34.49
CA LYS A 272 -55.04 -0.12 33.24
C LYS A 272 -54.30 0.30 31.94
N ALA A 273 -54.41 -0.61 30.98
CA ALA A 273 -54.41 -0.36 29.54
C ALA A 273 -55.44 0.70 29.11
N LYS A 274 -55.03 1.62 28.22
CA LYS A 274 -55.93 2.47 27.43
C LYS A 274 -55.53 2.46 25.96
N LYS A 275 -56.39 1.83 25.18
CA LYS A 275 -56.55 1.89 23.72
C LYS A 275 -57.06 3.29 23.35
N ARG A 276 -56.43 3.99 22.40
CA ARG A 276 -57.03 5.12 21.67
C ARG A 276 -56.80 4.99 20.18
N ARG A 277 -57.92 5.07 19.45
CA ARG A 277 -58.08 5.30 18.00
C ARG A 277 -58.05 6.82 17.74
N SER A 278 -57.63 7.22 16.53
CA SER A 278 -58.24 8.25 15.64
C SER A 278 -57.20 8.69 14.59
N ALA A 279 -57.42 8.45 13.30
CA ALA A 279 -58.08 9.32 12.29
C ALA A 279 -57.01 10.13 11.51
N HIS A 280 -56.81 9.82 10.21
CA HIS A 280 -57.34 10.54 9.03
C HIS A 280 -56.84 11.98 8.92
N ASP A 281 -55.99 12.22 7.91
CA ASP A 281 -56.11 13.40 7.05
C ASP A 281 -55.52 13.04 5.67
N GLU A 282 -56.38 13.07 4.66
CA GLU A 282 -56.07 12.99 3.24
C GLU A 282 -56.17 14.41 2.69
N THR A 283 -55.18 14.85 1.92
CA THR A 283 -55.35 15.97 0.99
C THR A 283 -54.67 15.61 -0.32
N ASP A 284 -55.51 15.58 -1.36
CA ASP A 284 -55.20 15.60 -2.78
C ASP A 284 -54.35 16.83 -3.16
N ASP A 285 -53.57 16.71 -4.22
CA ASP A 285 -53.47 17.73 -5.28
C ASP A 285 -52.88 17.10 -6.56
N GLU A 286 -53.47 17.55 -7.67
CA GLU A 286 -53.49 16.99 -9.02
C GLU A 286 -52.30 17.40 -9.92
N GLU A 287 -52.40 16.97 -11.19
CA GLU A 287 -51.75 17.48 -12.42
C GLU A 287 -50.31 17.01 -12.70
N ASP A 288 -49.87 16.66 -13.91
CA ASP A 288 -50.49 16.48 -15.23
C ASP A 288 -49.39 15.86 -16.13
N SER A 289 -49.77 15.05 -17.13
CA SER A 289 -49.17 15.02 -18.49
C SER A 289 -49.34 13.66 -19.19
N ALA A 290 -50.35 13.62 -20.05
CA ALA A 290 -50.35 12.80 -21.26
C ALA A 290 -50.50 13.74 -22.45
N ASP A 291 -49.62 13.60 -23.46
CA ASP A 291 -49.99 13.46 -24.87
C ASP A 291 -48.77 13.68 -25.79
N GLY A 292 -48.51 12.71 -26.67
CA GLY A 292 -47.76 12.90 -27.92
C GLY A 292 -48.68 13.47 -29.01
N PRO A 293 -48.53 13.16 -30.32
CA PRO A 293 -47.45 12.42 -31.01
C PRO A 293 -47.11 12.99 -32.44
N LYS A 294 -46.34 12.20 -33.23
CA LYS A 294 -46.29 12.12 -34.73
C LYS A 294 -45.44 13.15 -35.51
N ASP A 295 -44.75 12.88 -36.64
CA ASP A 295 -44.64 11.74 -37.58
C ASP A 295 -43.42 11.93 -38.54
N ASP A 296 -43.01 10.83 -39.20
CA ASP A 296 -42.41 10.67 -40.56
C ASP A 296 -41.01 11.15 -40.99
N ALA A 297 -40.15 10.20 -41.44
CA ALA A 297 -39.74 10.06 -42.86
C ALA A 297 -38.69 8.94 -43.15
N LYS A 298 -39.11 7.96 -43.97
CA LYS A 298 -38.47 7.23 -45.13
C LYS A 298 -36.95 6.90 -45.20
N GLY A 299 -36.66 5.63 -45.57
CA GLY A 299 -35.34 5.00 -45.85
C GLY A 299 -34.66 5.37 -47.19
N PRO A 300 -33.89 4.48 -47.90
CA PRO A 300 -33.97 3.00 -47.91
C PRO A 300 -32.62 2.19 -48.05
N ASP A 301 -32.80 0.86 -48.15
CA ASP A 301 -32.00 -0.20 -48.84
C ASP A 301 -30.54 -0.52 -48.45
N ASP A 302 -30.29 -1.78 -48.01
CA ASP A 302 -29.60 -2.77 -48.86
C ASP A 302 -29.77 -4.23 -48.36
N LYS A 303 -29.75 -5.17 -49.30
CA LYS A 303 -30.08 -6.60 -49.21
C LYS A 303 -28.83 -7.47 -49.14
N SER A 304 -28.94 -8.64 -48.51
CA SER A 304 -28.41 -9.96 -48.97
C SER A 304 -28.61 -10.96 -47.82
N ASP A 305 -29.50 -11.94 -47.92
CA ASP A 305 -29.50 -13.17 -48.74
C ASP A 305 -28.88 -14.37 -48.00
N LEU A 306 -29.61 -15.50 -48.14
CA LEU A 306 -29.29 -16.91 -47.86
C LEU A 306 -29.55 -17.39 -46.40
N SER A 307 -30.68 -18.03 -46.07
CA SER A 307 -31.29 -19.29 -46.52
C SER A 307 -30.70 -20.57 -45.90
N ASP A 308 -31.57 -21.26 -45.14
CA ASP A 308 -31.72 -22.72 -45.06
C ASP A 308 -30.62 -23.53 -44.32
N GLU A 309 -30.90 -24.56 -43.52
CA GLU A 309 -32.07 -25.41 -43.36
C GLU A 309 -32.00 -26.17 -42.01
N ALA A 310 -33.18 -26.63 -41.57
CA ALA A 310 -33.54 -27.60 -40.53
C ALA A 310 -32.49 -28.58 -39.94
N ASP A 311 -32.62 -28.88 -38.64
CA ASP A 311 -33.07 -30.22 -38.25
C ASP A 311 -33.64 -30.28 -36.81
N GLU A 312 -34.90 -30.71 -36.74
CA GLU A 312 -35.66 -31.05 -35.54
C GLU A 312 -35.15 -32.36 -34.93
N LYS A 313 -35.05 -32.48 -33.59
CA LYS A 313 -35.54 -33.66 -32.85
C LYS A 313 -36.01 -33.31 -31.43
N ASN A 314 -37.33 -33.41 -31.27
CA ASN A 314 -38.09 -33.60 -30.04
C ASN A 314 -37.49 -34.68 -29.12
N PHE A 315 -37.48 -34.46 -27.81
CA PHE A 315 -37.84 -35.49 -26.82
C PHE A 315 -38.47 -34.85 -25.58
N ASN A 316 -39.73 -35.23 -25.33
CA ASN A 316 -40.54 -34.93 -24.16
C ASN A 316 -40.39 -36.03 -23.10
N ASN A 317 -40.66 -35.66 -21.84
CA ASN A 317 -41.01 -36.53 -20.69
C ASN A 317 -39.91 -37.46 -20.16
N THR A 318 -39.70 -37.67 -18.85
CA THR A 318 -40.65 -37.77 -17.73
C THR A 318 -39.85 -37.79 -16.41
N SER A 319 -40.43 -37.29 -15.33
CA SER A 319 -39.96 -37.48 -13.93
C SER A 319 -39.97 -38.96 -13.52
N PRO A 320 -39.12 -39.39 -12.56
CA PRO A 320 -39.37 -40.60 -11.81
C PRO A 320 -40.05 -40.32 -10.46
N SER A 321 -40.91 -41.28 -10.13
CA SER A 321 -41.89 -41.35 -9.05
C SER A 321 -41.34 -41.77 -7.69
N GLU A 322 -42.17 -41.52 -6.69
CA GLU A 322 -42.27 -42.24 -5.42
C GLU A 322 -42.26 -43.77 -5.62
N ASP A 323 -41.41 -44.50 -4.89
CA ASP A 323 -41.80 -45.58 -3.97
C ASP A 323 -40.56 -46.27 -3.38
N GLN A 324 -40.34 -46.13 -2.07
CA GLN A 324 -40.04 -47.24 -1.17
C GLN A 324 -40.13 -46.78 0.30
N ARG A 325 -41.10 -47.34 1.01
CA ARG A 325 -41.36 -47.16 2.45
C ARG A 325 -40.63 -48.22 3.29
N GLN A 326 -40.50 -47.88 4.59
CA GLN A 326 -40.30 -48.72 5.79
C GLN A 326 -38.83 -49.09 6.10
N ALA A 327 -38.29 -49.02 7.33
CA ALA A 327 -38.73 -48.66 8.68
C ALA A 327 -37.45 -48.17 9.44
N THR A 328 -37.48 -47.29 10.45
CA THR A 328 -37.62 -47.68 11.87
C THR A 328 -37.80 -46.47 12.80
N LYS A 329 -38.82 -46.58 13.67
CA LYS A 329 -38.90 -46.24 15.10
C LYS A 329 -38.36 -44.90 15.65
N ALA A 330 -39.35 -44.13 16.13
CA ALA A 330 -39.37 -43.20 17.25
C ALA A 330 -38.18 -43.18 18.24
N HIS A 331 -37.66 -41.99 18.51
CA HIS A 331 -37.17 -41.57 19.81
C HIS A 331 -37.69 -40.16 20.13
N GLN A 332 -38.40 -40.05 21.25
CA GLN A 332 -38.83 -38.81 21.87
C GLN A 332 -37.62 -38.12 22.48
N GLY A 333 -37.39 -36.85 22.13
CA GLY A 333 -36.38 -36.01 22.78
C GLY A 333 -36.84 -35.60 24.17
N GLY A 334 -36.11 -36.04 25.19
CA GLY A 334 -36.15 -35.44 26.54
C GLY A 334 -35.34 -34.13 26.59
N PRO A 335 -35.55 -33.30 27.63
CA PRO A 335 -34.87 -32.02 27.79
C PRO A 335 -33.38 -32.21 28.16
N PRO A 336 -32.50 -31.28 27.77
CA PRO A 336 -31.07 -31.38 28.06
C PRO A 336 -30.79 -31.21 29.56
N THR A 337 -29.96 -32.11 30.09
CA THR A 337 -29.42 -32.02 31.45
C THR A 337 -28.30 -30.99 31.51
N ARG A 338 -28.26 -30.26 32.63
CA ARG A 338 -27.13 -29.43 33.08
C ARG A 338 -25.87 -30.28 33.12
N ASP A 339 -24.83 -29.93 32.35
CA ASP A 339 -23.41 -30.15 32.68
C ASP A 339 -22.41 -29.37 31.79
N ASP A 340 -22.85 -28.43 30.95
CA ASP A 340 -21.97 -27.61 30.10
C ASP A 340 -21.21 -26.47 30.84
N ALA A 341 -21.12 -26.50 32.17
CA ALA A 341 -20.53 -25.42 32.97
C ALA A 341 -19.07 -25.67 33.43
N GLU A 342 -18.49 -26.83 33.13
CA GLU A 342 -17.12 -27.17 33.56
C GLU A 342 -16.06 -27.03 32.45
N VAL A 343 -16.45 -27.01 31.18
CA VAL A 343 -15.50 -26.88 30.05
C VAL A 343 -14.89 -25.47 29.96
N ASP A 344 -15.60 -24.43 30.39
CA ASP A 344 -15.11 -23.04 30.31
C ASP A 344 -14.02 -22.69 31.34
N LYS A 345 -13.87 -23.48 32.42
CA LYS A 345 -12.88 -23.18 33.47
C LYS A 345 -11.48 -23.70 33.16
N GLU A 346 -11.37 -24.76 32.36
CA GLU A 346 -10.06 -25.32 31.98
C GLU A 346 -9.35 -24.44 30.94
N ASP A 347 -10.11 -23.84 30.01
CA ASP A 347 -9.56 -22.90 29.02
C ASP A 347 -9.10 -21.57 29.64
N GLU A 348 -9.81 -21.08 30.67
CA GLU A 348 -9.39 -19.86 31.39
C GLU A 348 -8.10 -20.10 32.22
N ALA A 349 -7.94 -21.30 32.78
CA ALA A 349 -6.74 -21.69 33.50
C ALA A 349 -5.54 -21.88 32.55
N ALA A 350 -5.76 -22.43 31.36
CA ALA A 350 -4.75 -22.57 30.32
C ALA A 350 -4.28 -21.21 29.78
N ASP A 351 -5.18 -20.25 29.57
CA ASP A 351 -4.83 -18.90 29.11
C ASP A 351 -4.10 -18.09 30.20
N LYS A 352 -4.51 -18.19 31.47
CA LYS A 352 -3.77 -17.58 32.60
C LYS A 352 -2.35 -18.15 32.73
N LYS A 353 -2.15 -19.45 32.51
CA LYS A 353 -0.82 -20.07 32.51
C LYS A 353 0.03 -19.55 31.35
N ARG A 354 -0.54 -19.46 30.14
CA ARG A 354 0.14 -18.96 28.94
C ARG A 354 0.59 -17.50 29.06
N ARG A 355 -0.24 -16.64 29.69
CA ARG A 355 0.10 -15.24 29.98
C ARG A 355 1.20 -15.12 31.04
N LYS A 356 1.23 -16.01 32.03
CA LYS A 356 2.26 -16.04 33.08
C LYS A 356 3.62 -16.50 32.54
N ASP A 357 3.62 -17.40 31.56
CA ASP A 357 4.85 -17.86 30.89
C ASP A 357 5.39 -16.79 29.91
N GLN A 358 4.51 -16.07 29.19
CA GLN A 358 4.92 -14.94 28.34
C GLN A 358 5.43 -13.72 29.13
N ALA A 359 4.98 -13.52 30.37
CA ALA A 359 5.50 -12.47 31.23
C ALA A 359 6.92 -12.77 31.74
N LYS A 360 7.31 -14.05 31.83
CA LYS A 360 8.66 -14.46 32.28
C LYS A 360 9.74 -14.36 31.20
N ASP A 361 9.37 -14.32 29.92
CA ASP A 361 10.32 -14.18 28.81
C ASP A 361 10.67 -12.73 28.47
N LYS A 362 9.94 -11.74 29.01
CA LYS A 362 10.22 -10.32 28.76
C LYS A 362 11.38 -9.73 29.58
N ASP A 363 11.81 -10.42 30.64
CA ASP A 363 12.91 -9.96 31.52
C ASP A 363 14.31 -10.46 31.11
N LYS A 364 14.47 -11.10 29.93
CA LYS A 364 15.75 -11.72 29.50
C LYS A 364 16.44 -11.11 28.28
N HIS A 365 15.95 -9.99 27.74
CA HIS A 365 16.68 -9.27 26.70
C HIS A 365 17.16 -7.91 27.21
N SER A 366 18.24 -7.96 28.01
CA SER A 366 19.15 -6.82 28.10
C SER A 366 19.98 -6.76 26.81
N GLU A 367 20.11 -5.55 26.27
CA GLU A 367 20.85 -5.23 25.06
C GLU A 367 22.31 -5.69 25.16
N PRO A 368 22.89 -6.34 24.13
CA PRO A 368 24.34 -6.50 24.08
C PRO A 368 24.97 -5.17 23.67
N ASN A 369 25.56 -4.53 24.67
CA ASN A 369 26.57 -3.49 24.54
C ASN A 369 27.76 -4.04 23.75
N TYR A 370 27.99 -3.54 22.53
CA TYR A 370 29.17 -3.90 21.72
C TYR A 370 30.21 -2.77 21.77
N ASP A 371 31.00 -2.79 22.84
CA ASP A 371 32.30 -2.16 22.90
C ASP A 371 33.37 -3.27 22.82
N HIS A 372 33.95 -3.49 21.62
CA HIS A 372 35.28 -4.10 21.57
C HIS A 372 36.08 -3.68 20.33
N PRO A 373 37.38 -3.32 20.48
CA PRO A 373 38.17 -2.69 19.44
C PRO A 373 39.01 -3.74 18.71
N LEU A 374 38.79 -3.93 17.41
CA LEU A 374 39.73 -4.62 16.52
C LEU A 374 39.28 -4.37 15.07
N PHE A 375 39.71 -3.25 14.49
CA PHE A 375 40.05 -3.07 13.07
C PHE A 375 40.48 -1.61 12.87
N LYS A 376 41.69 -1.28 13.32
CA LYS A 376 42.43 -0.10 12.88
C LYS A 376 43.37 -0.53 11.76
N GLY A 377 43.26 0.16 10.63
CA GLY A 377 44.32 0.22 9.61
C GLY A 377 43.99 -0.53 8.33
N LEU A 378 43.51 0.20 7.33
CA LEU A 378 44.24 0.47 6.08
C LEU A 378 43.40 1.40 5.19
N CYS A 379 44.09 2.24 4.44
CA CYS A 379 43.60 3.21 3.45
C CYS A 379 43.13 4.56 3.99
N ALA A 380 44.12 5.37 4.41
CA ALA A 380 44.07 6.80 4.26
C ALA A 380 44.10 7.17 2.75
N ASN A 381 43.18 7.99 2.28
CA ASN A 381 43.42 8.94 1.21
C ASN A 381 42.54 10.18 1.43
N SER A 382 43.21 11.32 1.57
CA SER A 382 42.67 12.63 1.88
C SER A 382 41.68 13.16 0.84
N PRO A 383 40.72 14.03 1.25
CA PRO A 383 39.77 14.65 0.33
C PRO A 383 40.42 15.81 -0.44
N GLN A 384 40.41 15.74 -1.77
CA GLN A 384 40.70 16.91 -2.62
C GLN A 384 39.52 17.89 -2.59
N LYS A 385 39.83 19.12 -2.18
CA LYS A 385 38.97 20.30 -2.18
C LYS A 385 38.46 20.60 -3.59
N ARG A 386 37.14 20.69 -3.76
CA ARG A 386 36.52 21.29 -4.95
C ARG A 386 36.68 22.81 -4.90
N GLY A 387 37.48 23.36 -5.81
CA GLY A 387 37.57 24.80 -6.07
C GLY A 387 36.40 25.29 -6.94
N LYS A 388 35.93 26.50 -6.64
CA LYS A 388 34.92 27.25 -7.40
C LYS A 388 35.38 27.55 -8.84
N PRO A 389 34.45 27.65 -9.82
CA PRO A 389 34.79 28.05 -11.18
C PRO A 389 35.07 29.57 -11.24
N LYS A 390 36.10 29.95 -12.00
CA LYS A 390 36.34 31.33 -12.46
C LYS A 390 36.03 31.41 -13.95
N ASP A 391 35.33 32.47 -14.30
CA ASP A 391 35.23 33.04 -15.64
C ASP A 391 36.59 33.10 -16.35
N SER A 392 36.60 32.75 -17.64
CA SER A 392 37.48 33.43 -18.57
C SER A 392 36.89 33.43 -19.98
N SER A 393 36.90 34.64 -20.52
CA SER A 393 36.46 35.13 -21.81
C SER A 393 37.40 34.76 -22.97
N LYS A 394 36.82 34.75 -24.17
CA LYS A 394 37.37 35.22 -25.47
C LYS A 394 38.80 34.80 -25.86
N GLY A 395 38.87 34.00 -26.92
CA GLY A 395 40.04 33.90 -27.80
C GLY A 395 39.63 33.48 -29.21
N LYS A 396 39.63 34.43 -30.15
CA LYS A 396 39.65 34.21 -31.60
C LYS A 396 41.02 33.65 -31.99
N GLY A 397 41.07 32.77 -32.98
CA GLY A 397 42.32 32.34 -33.61
C GLY A 397 42.04 31.50 -34.85
N ASP A 398 42.53 31.99 -35.97
CA ASP A 398 42.20 31.61 -37.34
C ASP A 398 42.68 30.20 -37.75
N SER A 399 41.89 29.57 -38.63
CA SER A 399 42.21 28.33 -39.34
C SER A 399 42.82 28.67 -40.70
N GLN A 400 44.10 28.34 -40.90
CA GLN A 400 44.68 28.18 -42.24
C GLN A 400 44.83 26.68 -42.54
N ASN A 401 44.20 26.28 -43.65
CA ASN A 401 44.45 25.04 -44.35
C ASN A 401 45.79 25.17 -45.08
N ASP A 402 46.60 24.12 -45.05
CA ASP A 402 47.54 23.85 -46.14
C ASP A 402 47.56 22.33 -46.41
N ASP A 403 47.26 22.03 -47.67
CA ASP A 403 47.46 20.77 -48.35
C ASP A 403 48.96 20.48 -48.50
N GLU A 404 49.40 19.24 -48.23
CA GLU A 404 50.47 18.62 -49.02
C GLU A 404 50.54 17.08 -48.79
N LYS A 405 50.69 16.37 -49.91
CA LYS A 405 50.99 14.94 -50.12
C LYS A 405 52.12 14.93 -51.18
N PRO A 406 52.76 13.79 -51.50
CA PRO A 406 53.30 12.70 -50.69
C PRO A 406 54.74 12.29 -51.13
N ASP A 407 55.50 11.58 -50.30
CA ASP A 407 56.54 10.60 -50.70
C ASP A 407 56.92 9.81 -49.43
N GLY A 408 57.14 8.50 -49.38
CA GLY A 408 57.92 7.66 -50.28
C GLY A 408 59.11 7.11 -49.46
N GLY A 409 59.03 5.89 -48.93
CA GLY A 409 60.15 5.30 -48.19
C GLY A 409 59.85 3.94 -47.55
N LYS A 410 60.38 2.88 -48.17
CA LYS A 410 60.43 1.49 -47.68
C LYS A 410 61.69 1.27 -46.83
N ASP A 411 61.59 0.48 -45.76
CA ASP A 411 62.34 -0.79 -45.53
C ASP A 411 62.47 -1.13 -44.03
N ASP A 412 61.98 -2.34 -43.71
CA ASP A 412 62.49 -3.40 -42.85
C ASP A 412 63.16 -3.09 -41.49
N THR A 413 62.61 -3.66 -40.41
CA THR A 413 63.22 -4.83 -39.74
C THR A 413 62.36 -5.39 -38.59
N ASN A 414 62.32 -6.73 -38.55
CA ASN A 414 61.68 -7.62 -37.58
C ASN A 414 61.99 -7.34 -36.10
N LYS A 415 60.94 -7.32 -35.26
CA LYS A 415 60.99 -7.76 -33.86
C LYS A 415 59.63 -8.31 -33.43
N PRO A 416 59.52 -9.56 -32.92
CA PRO A 416 58.23 -10.12 -32.54
C PRO A 416 57.91 -9.70 -31.10
N ALA A 417 56.91 -8.82 -30.94
CA ALA A 417 56.22 -8.62 -29.67
C ALA A 417 54.81 -9.19 -29.83
N ASN A 418 54.59 -10.26 -29.09
CA ASN A 418 53.35 -10.99 -28.96
C ASN A 418 52.36 -10.11 -28.19
N GLU A 419 51.62 -9.25 -28.90
CA GLU A 419 50.51 -8.48 -28.34
C GLU A 419 49.22 -8.97 -28.99
N SER A 420 48.50 -9.76 -28.20
CA SER A 420 47.20 -10.33 -28.49
C SER A 420 46.26 -9.32 -29.13
N ASP A 421 45.74 -9.68 -30.31
CA ASP A 421 44.57 -9.11 -30.96
C ASP A 421 43.39 -9.01 -29.98
N LYS A 422 43.30 -7.88 -29.28
CA LYS A 422 42.07 -7.41 -28.64
C LYS A 422 41.23 -6.76 -29.74
N LYS A 423 40.82 -7.58 -30.72
CA LYS A 423 39.89 -7.18 -31.77
C LYS A 423 38.54 -6.96 -31.11
N THR A 424 38.29 -5.72 -30.71
CA THR A 424 37.00 -5.21 -30.25
C THR A 424 35.95 -5.69 -31.24
N GLN A 425 35.15 -6.68 -30.83
CA GLN A 425 34.02 -7.13 -31.61
C GLN A 425 33.20 -5.89 -31.97
N SER A 426 33.02 -5.66 -33.27
CA SER A 426 32.25 -4.54 -33.77
C SER A 426 30.87 -4.56 -33.10
N ALA A 427 30.67 -3.63 -32.16
CA ALA A 427 29.38 -3.25 -31.62
C ALA A 427 28.37 -3.21 -32.77
N GLY A 428 27.25 -3.91 -32.64
CA GLY A 428 26.21 -3.85 -33.67
C GLY A 428 25.84 -2.38 -33.93
N ASN A 429 25.67 -2.00 -35.19
CA ASN A 429 25.33 -0.62 -35.54
C ASN A 429 23.92 -0.28 -35.00
N GLY A 430 23.86 0.32 -33.80
CA GLY A 430 22.66 0.86 -33.16
C GLY A 430 22.48 0.48 -31.68
N PRO A 431 21.42 0.98 -31.03
CA PRO A 431 21.11 0.65 -29.64
C PRO A 431 20.79 -0.84 -29.44
N GLY A 432 21.13 -1.36 -28.26
CA GLY A 432 20.81 -2.75 -27.92
C GLY A 432 21.61 -3.29 -26.75
N VAL A 433 21.54 -4.61 -26.57
CA VAL A 433 22.31 -5.30 -25.53
C VAL A 433 23.13 -6.45 -26.11
N THR A 434 24.36 -6.61 -25.66
CA THR A 434 25.08 -7.88 -25.81
C THR A 434 24.64 -8.79 -24.69
N LEU A 435 23.88 -9.84 -25.00
CA LEU A 435 23.41 -10.81 -24.02
C LEU A 435 24.33 -12.02 -24.01
N VAL A 436 24.73 -12.48 -22.82
CA VAL A 436 25.59 -13.65 -22.60
C VAL A 436 24.88 -14.62 -21.67
N ASN A 437 24.79 -15.89 -22.08
CA ASN A 437 24.35 -16.96 -21.21
C ASN A 437 25.57 -17.51 -20.45
N LYS A 438 25.64 -17.22 -19.14
CA LYS A 438 26.68 -17.74 -18.23
C LYS A 438 26.24 -18.97 -17.45
N SER A 439 25.00 -19.44 -17.65
CA SER A 439 24.54 -20.69 -17.06
C SER A 439 25.18 -21.90 -17.74
N ASN A 440 25.09 -23.04 -17.07
CA ASN A 440 25.61 -24.32 -17.57
C ASN A 440 24.62 -25.08 -18.48
N LYS A 441 23.46 -24.48 -18.81
CA LYS A 441 22.45 -25.07 -19.70
C LYS A 441 22.01 -24.08 -20.79
N PRO A 442 21.44 -24.56 -21.90
CA PRO A 442 20.80 -23.67 -22.87
C PRO A 442 19.63 -22.95 -22.23
N GLU A 443 19.46 -21.68 -22.57
CA GLU A 443 18.41 -20.81 -22.02
C GLU A 443 17.70 -20.02 -23.12
N ASP A 444 16.41 -19.80 -22.90
CA ASP A 444 15.59 -18.87 -23.69
C ASP A 444 15.40 -17.58 -22.91
N TYR A 445 15.81 -16.47 -23.51
CA TYR A 445 15.66 -15.14 -22.93
C TYR A 445 14.56 -14.38 -23.64
N TYR A 446 13.73 -13.69 -22.86
CA TYR A 446 12.59 -12.93 -23.37
C TYR A 446 12.72 -11.47 -22.99
N PHE A 447 12.54 -10.61 -24.00
CA PHE A 447 12.57 -9.16 -23.86
C PHE A 447 11.15 -8.63 -23.76
N TYR A 448 10.88 -7.85 -22.73
CA TYR A 448 9.57 -7.23 -22.50
C TYR A 448 9.76 -5.71 -22.50
N ASN A 449 8.95 -5.02 -23.30
CA ASN A 449 8.85 -3.57 -23.22
C ASN A 449 7.85 -3.21 -22.13
N ASN A 450 8.06 -2.11 -21.41
CA ASN A 450 7.12 -1.66 -20.40
C ASN A 450 5.82 -1.14 -21.06
N LEU A 451 4.68 -1.35 -20.39
CA LEU A 451 3.36 -0.85 -20.81
C LEU A 451 3.28 0.67 -20.70
N TRP A 452 3.89 1.25 -19.66
CA TRP A 452 3.93 2.69 -19.44
C TRP A 452 5.35 3.21 -19.52
N ASN A 453 5.60 4.03 -20.55
CA ASN A 453 6.87 4.69 -20.81
C ASN A 453 6.68 6.21 -20.75
N GLY A 454 6.87 6.84 -19.58
CA GLY A 454 6.98 8.32 -19.52
C GLY A 454 6.29 9.08 -18.39
N ASN A 455 5.70 8.44 -17.39
CA ASN A 455 5.09 9.12 -16.22
C ASN A 455 5.79 8.83 -14.89
N GLY A 456 6.95 8.17 -14.92
CA GLY A 456 7.68 7.76 -13.71
C GLY A 456 7.25 6.42 -13.11
N THR A 457 6.26 5.73 -13.71
CA THR A 457 5.83 4.40 -13.28
C THR A 457 6.02 3.40 -14.42
N ALA A 458 6.96 2.46 -14.28
CA ALA A 458 7.13 1.36 -15.22
C ALA A 458 6.10 0.26 -14.93
N GLY A 459 5.16 0.03 -15.85
CA GLY A 459 4.25 -1.12 -15.79
C GLY A 459 4.87 -2.32 -16.49
N ALA A 460 5.24 -3.35 -15.75
CA ALA A 460 5.78 -4.56 -16.34
C ALA A 460 4.72 -5.28 -17.19
N ASN A 461 5.05 -5.54 -18.46
CA ASN A 461 4.31 -6.45 -19.32
C ASN A 461 4.85 -7.87 -19.13
N PHE A 462 4.02 -8.87 -18.81
CA PHE A 462 4.46 -10.24 -18.49
C PHE A 462 4.12 -11.26 -19.56
N ASP A 463 3.16 -10.96 -20.42
CA ASP A 463 2.52 -11.89 -21.35
C ASP A 463 2.77 -11.55 -22.84
N HIS A 464 3.33 -10.37 -23.13
CA HIS A 464 3.67 -9.96 -24.50
C HIS A 464 5.16 -9.69 -24.68
N PRO A 465 6.00 -10.74 -24.78
CA PRO A 465 7.41 -10.56 -25.10
C PRO A 465 7.57 -9.94 -26.50
N LEU A 466 8.38 -8.89 -26.59
CA LEU A 466 8.72 -8.23 -27.85
C LEU A 466 9.63 -9.12 -28.72
N LYS A 467 10.53 -9.86 -28.07
CA LYS A 467 11.58 -10.64 -28.74
C LYS A 467 12.06 -11.76 -27.82
N SER A 468 12.51 -12.87 -28.41
CA SER A 468 13.22 -13.92 -27.68
C SER A 468 14.56 -14.26 -28.31
N VAL A 469 15.47 -14.81 -27.51
CA VAL A 469 16.79 -15.28 -27.92
C VAL A 469 17.12 -16.58 -27.20
N HIS A 470 17.41 -17.63 -27.97
CA HIS A 470 17.98 -18.87 -27.46
C HIS A 470 19.51 -18.78 -27.46
N LEU A 471 20.16 -19.14 -26.35
CA LEU A 471 21.63 -19.19 -26.25
C LEU A 471 22.07 -20.48 -25.55
N LYS A 472 23.09 -21.14 -26.09
CA LYS A 472 23.79 -22.24 -25.38
C LYS A 472 24.64 -21.67 -24.24
N PRO A 473 25.15 -22.51 -23.33
CA PRO A 473 26.15 -22.08 -22.35
C PRO A 473 27.30 -21.33 -23.01
N ASP A 474 27.70 -20.21 -22.41
CA ASP A 474 28.75 -19.28 -22.86
C ASP A 474 28.53 -18.60 -24.22
N ASP A 475 27.41 -18.87 -24.91
CA ASP A 475 27.06 -18.14 -26.12
C ASP A 475 26.74 -16.68 -25.79
N LYS A 476 27.03 -15.81 -26.76
CA LYS A 476 26.68 -14.40 -26.71
C LYS A 476 26.05 -13.93 -28.00
N LYS A 477 25.11 -12.98 -27.90
CA LYS A 477 24.45 -12.39 -29.05
C LYS A 477 24.16 -10.91 -28.81
N PHE A 478 24.48 -10.07 -29.79
CA PHE A 478 24.00 -8.70 -29.80
C PHE A 478 22.52 -8.68 -30.23
N VAL A 479 21.68 -8.13 -29.36
CA VAL A 479 20.24 -7.97 -29.55
C VAL A 479 19.98 -6.49 -29.82
N LYS A 480 19.87 -6.14 -31.10
CA LYS A 480 19.42 -4.82 -31.53
C LYS A 480 17.96 -4.60 -31.10
N LEU A 481 17.71 -3.42 -30.54
CA LEU A 481 16.42 -2.95 -30.01
C LEU A 481 16.19 -1.49 -30.44
N PRO A 482 14.94 -0.99 -30.45
CA PRO A 482 14.69 0.41 -30.75
C PRO A 482 15.28 1.30 -29.63
N ALA A 483 15.72 2.51 -29.98
CA ALA A 483 16.30 3.44 -29.01
C ALA A 483 15.29 3.82 -27.91
N SER A 484 13.99 3.86 -28.26
CA SER A 484 12.88 4.08 -27.35
C SER A 484 12.55 2.90 -26.43
N PHE A 485 13.27 1.78 -26.52
CA PHE A 485 13.03 0.63 -25.65
C PHE A 485 13.29 1.01 -24.19
N LYS A 486 12.30 0.70 -23.33
CA LYS A 486 12.40 0.79 -21.88
C LYS A 486 11.70 -0.44 -21.31
N GLY A 487 12.46 -1.33 -20.70
CA GLY A 487 11.91 -2.62 -20.32
C GLY A 487 12.98 -3.51 -19.72
N ARG A 488 12.88 -4.81 -20.00
CA ARG A 488 13.72 -5.80 -19.35
C ARG A 488 13.99 -7.02 -20.21
N VAL A 489 14.97 -7.81 -19.77
CA VAL A 489 15.19 -9.19 -20.21
C VAL A 489 15.15 -10.14 -19.00
N GLN A 490 14.60 -11.34 -19.20
CA GLN A 490 14.52 -12.40 -18.20
C GLN A 490 14.73 -13.80 -18.82
N ARG A 491 15.03 -14.80 -17.98
CA ARG A 491 15.09 -16.23 -18.35
C ARG A 491 13.70 -16.85 -18.35
N GLY A 492 13.33 -17.49 -19.46
CA GLY A 492 11.99 -18.06 -19.64
C GLY A 492 10.87 -17.01 -19.58
N LYS A 493 9.63 -17.48 -19.65
CA LYS A 493 8.42 -16.65 -19.56
C LYS A 493 7.84 -16.57 -18.15
N ASP A 494 8.25 -17.51 -17.31
CA ASP A 494 7.65 -17.75 -16.01
C ASP A 494 8.31 -16.92 -14.90
N ILE A 495 7.49 -16.48 -13.97
CA ILE A 495 7.90 -15.92 -12.67
C ILE A 495 7.77 -16.98 -11.56
N PRO A 496 8.51 -16.87 -10.44
CA PRO A 496 9.47 -15.82 -10.11
C PRO A 496 10.76 -15.89 -10.94
N CYS A 497 11.37 -14.74 -11.27
CA CYS A 497 12.59 -14.69 -12.08
C CYS A 497 13.40 -13.40 -11.87
N THR A 498 14.71 -13.45 -12.13
CA THR A 498 15.59 -12.28 -12.07
C THR A 498 15.37 -11.39 -13.29
N TRP A 499 15.25 -10.08 -13.07
CA TRP A 499 15.12 -9.08 -14.12
C TRP A 499 16.40 -8.28 -14.30
N VAL A 500 16.75 -8.05 -15.55
CA VAL A 500 17.71 -7.02 -15.95
C VAL A 500 16.92 -5.93 -16.65
N GLU A 501 16.75 -4.80 -15.96
CA GLU A 501 15.94 -3.68 -16.42
C GLU A 501 16.83 -2.64 -17.10
N PHE A 502 16.37 -2.07 -18.21
CA PHE A 502 17.13 -1.05 -18.92
C PHE A 502 16.27 -0.21 -19.87
N GLN A 503 16.73 1.02 -20.11
CA GLN A 503 16.33 1.86 -21.22
C GLN A 503 17.54 2.17 -22.10
N LEU A 504 17.32 2.29 -23.41
CA LEU A 504 18.41 2.48 -24.37
C LEU A 504 18.66 3.93 -24.78
N GLU A 505 17.75 4.83 -24.41
CA GLU A 505 17.89 6.26 -24.60
C GLU A 505 17.15 7.00 -23.48
N ALA A 506 17.89 7.36 -22.43
CA ALA A 506 17.41 8.20 -21.35
C ALA A 506 17.16 9.63 -21.86
N SER A 507 16.17 10.31 -21.29
CA SER A 507 15.76 11.65 -21.76
C SER A 507 16.75 12.77 -21.38
N ASP A 508 17.57 12.53 -20.36
CA ASP A 508 18.47 13.52 -19.76
C ASP A 508 19.87 13.49 -20.38
N ASP A 509 20.47 12.31 -20.56
CA ASP A 509 21.83 12.19 -21.10
C ASP A 509 21.93 11.44 -22.44
N HIS A 510 20.79 10.96 -22.97
CA HIS A 510 20.67 10.16 -24.20
C HIS A 510 21.47 8.85 -24.19
N GLY A 511 21.94 8.40 -23.02
CA GLY A 511 22.62 7.14 -22.80
C GLY A 511 21.66 5.96 -22.58
N ALA A 512 22.21 4.76 -22.56
CA ALA A 512 21.51 3.60 -22.01
C ALA A 512 21.73 3.54 -20.49
N HIS A 513 20.70 3.14 -19.76
CA HIS A 513 20.69 3.03 -18.30
C HIS A 513 20.07 1.70 -17.92
N GLY A 514 20.50 1.08 -16.84
CA GLY A 514 19.92 -0.16 -16.38
C GLY A 514 20.50 -0.71 -15.09
N ASP A 515 19.79 -1.68 -14.56
CA ASP A 515 20.02 -2.24 -13.24
C ASP A 515 19.49 -3.69 -13.17
N ILE A 516 19.62 -4.30 -12.00
CA ILE A 516 19.12 -5.63 -11.70
C ILE A 516 17.96 -5.48 -10.71
N SER A 517 16.84 -6.15 -10.98
CA SER A 517 15.70 -6.21 -10.08
C SER A 517 15.33 -7.65 -9.72
N LEU A 518 15.10 -7.87 -8.43
CA LEU A 518 14.65 -9.12 -7.83
C LEU A 518 13.22 -8.97 -7.27
N GLU A 519 12.53 -7.88 -7.59
CA GLU A 519 11.20 -7.56 -7.07
C GLU A 519 10.15 -8.62 -7.45
N GLN A 520 10.30 -9.20 -8.65
CA GLN A 520 9.49 -10.31 -9.15
C GLN A 520 10.14 -11.68 -8.93
N GLY A 521 11.08 -11.74 -7.99
CA GLY A 521 11.79 -12.94 -7.56
C GLY A 521 13.19 -13.07 -8.14
N CYS A 522 13.81 -14.23 -7.92
CA CYS A 522 15.17 -14.48 -8.37
C CYS A 522 15.38 -15.95 -8.77
N ASP A 523 15.70 -16.17 -10.05
CA ASP A 523 15.97 -17.49 -10.62
C ASP A 523 17.45 -17.67 -11.03
N GLY A 524 18.34 -16.80 -10.55
CA GLY A 524 19.78 -16.90 -10.76
C GLY A 524 20.48 -15.54 -10.80
N GLY A 525 21.81 -15.55 -10.78
CA GLY A 525 22.63 -14.35 -10.86
C GLY A 525 22.46 -13.59 -12.18
N ALA A 526 22.72 -12.29 -12.13
CA ALA A 526 22.72 -11.40 -13.28
C ALA A 526 23.66 -10.21 -13.07
N LYS A 527 24.33 -9.79 -14.15
CA LYS A 527 25.12 -8.56 -14.21
C LYS A 527 24.74 -7.72 -15.41
N ILE A 528 24.87 -6.41 -15.24
CA ILE A 528 24.75 -5.42 -16.31
C ILE A 528 25.98 -4.50 -16.30
N CYS A 529 26.54 -4.26 -17.48
CA CYS A 529 27.80 -3.53 -17.66
C CYS A 529 27.68 -2.51 -18.80
N SER A 530 28.34 -1.37 -18.64
CA SER A 530 28.50 -0.38 -19.70
C SER A 530 29.45 -0.89 -20.79
N THR A 531 29.26 -0.42 -22.02
CA THR A 531 30.09 -0.83 -23.18
C THR A 531 30.80 0.33 -23.86
N ASP A 532 30.64 1.54 -23.34
CA ASP A 532 31.24 2.79 -23.81
C ASP A 532 32.67 3.03 -23.28
N GLY A 533 33.27 2.02 -22.64
CA GLY A 533 34.61 2.10 -22.04
C GLY A 533 34.66 2.70 -20.63
N SER A 534 33.52 3.11 -20.06
CA SER A 534 33.48 3.62 -18.67
C SER A 534 33.74 2.53 -17.62
N GLY A 535 33.49 1.26 -17.95
CA GLY A 535 33.73 0.13 -17.05
C GLY A 535 32.78 0.06 -15.86
N VAL A 536 31.64 0.75 -15.93
CA VAL A 536 30.60 0.74 -14.90
C VAL A 536 29.86 -0.60 -14.99
N SER A 537 29.64 -1.24 -13.85
CA SER A 537 28.92 -2.52 -13.76
C SER A 537 28.22 -2.69 -12.43
N ASN A 538 27.08 -3.38 -12.43
CA ASN A 538 26.37 -3.76 -11.20
C ASN A 538 25.75 -5.17 -11.32
N GLY A 539 25.25 -5.70 -10.21
CA GLY A 539 24.69 -7.06 -10.12
C GLY A 539 25.56 -8.06 -9.33
N PHE A 540 25.30 -9.34 -9.53
CA PHE A 540 25.91 -10.47 -8.82
C PHE A 540 25.96 -11.74 -9.69
N ASP A 541 26.90 -12.64 -9.41
CA ASP A 541 27.26 -13.80 -10.26
C ASP A 541 27.33 -15.14 -9.50
N PHE A 542 26.85 -15.18 -8.26
CA PHE A 542 26.84 -16.40 -7.46
C PHE A 542 25.45 -17.05 -7.45
N ASP A 543 25.42 -18.37 -7.22
CA ASP A 543 24.18 -19.13 -7.02
C ASP A 543 23.53 -18.76 -5.68
N VAL A 544 22.58 -17.82 -5.78
CA VAL A 544 21.82 -17.31 -4.64
C VAL A 544 20.71 -18.28 -4.21
N ILE A 545 20.30 -19.24 -5.04
CA ILE A 545 19.18 -20.15 -4.78
C ILE A 545 19.62 -21.30 -3.88
N ARG A 546 20.84 -21.82 -4.07
CA ARG A 546 21.36 -23.01 -3.37
C ARG A 546 21.27 -22.95 -1.84
N GLU A 547 21.41 -21.76 -1.26
CA GLU A 547 21.39 -21.55 0.20
C GLU A 547 20.13 -20.83 0.69
N ALA A 548 19.13 -20.64 -0.18
CA ALA A 548 17.90 -19.96 0.20
C ALA A 548 17.07 -20.82 1.16
N PRO A 549 16.51 -20.23 2.24
CA PRO A 549 15.63 -20.95 3.14
C PRO A 549 14.35 -21.35 2.40
N GLU A 550 13.77 -22.51 2.74
CA GLU A 550 12.58 -23.02 2.03
C GLU A 550 11.40 -22.04 2.06
N ALA A 551 11.25 -21.25 3.14
CA ALA A 551 10.24 -20.20 3.24
C ALA A 551 10.39 -19.05 2.22
N ALA A 552 11.61 -18.85 1.70
CA ALA A 552 11.90 -17.89 0.64
C ALA A 552 11.80 -18.50 -0.77
N ILE A 553 11.58 -19.82 -0.89
CA ILE A 553 11.56 -20.52 -2.17
C ILE A 553 10.12 -20.68 -2.67
N ARG A 554 9.94 -20.49 -3.98
CA ARG A 554 8.75 -20.87 -4.73
C ARG A 554 9.13 -21.70 -5.95
N ARG A 555 8.23 -22.59 -6.39
CA ARG A 555 8.36 -23.27 -7.67
C ARG A 555 7.71 -22.47 -8.78
N LYS A 556 8.45 -22.23 -9.86
CA LYS A 556 7.92 -21.71 -11.12
C LYS A 556 6.91 -22.72 -11.72
N PRO A 557 5.99 -22.29 -12.60
CA PRO A 557 5.10 -23.18 -13.34
C PRO A 557 5.80 -24.37 -14.03
N ASN A 558 7.01 -24.15 -14.56
CA ASN A 558 7.84 -25.21 -15.15
C ASN A 558 8.48 -26.18 -14.11
N GLY A 559 8.23 -26.00 -12.81
CA GLY A 559 8.72 -26.84 -11.72
C GLY A 559 10.07 -26.43 -11.12
N GLU A 560 10.79 -25.49 -11.75
CA GLU A 560 12.09 -25.02 -11.29
C GLU A 560 11.98 -24.24 -9.97
N LYS A 561 13.00 -24.33 -9.12
CA LYS A 561 13.08 -23.54 -7.88
C LYS A 561 13.56 -22.13 -8.20
N ALA A 562 12.89 -21.15 -7.62
CA ALA A 562 13.31 -19.75 -7.59
C ALA A 562 13.10 -19.19 -6.19
N ILE A 563 13.80 -18.10 -5.86
CA ILE A 563 13.45 -17.28 -4.71
C ILE A 563 12.18 -16.51 -5.05
N ASP A 564 11.23 -16.53 -4.14
CA ASP A 564 9.91 -15.92 -4.29
C ASP A 564 10.02 -14.40 -4.46
N THR A 565 8.95 -13.81 -4.96
CA THR A 565 8.83 -12.36 -5.14
C THR A 565 8.93 -11.60 -3.81
N THR A 566 9.65 -10.49 -3.83
CA THR A 566 9.90 -9.64 -2.67
C THR A 566 8.96 -8.45 -2.58
N MET A 567 8.36 -8.02 -3.69
CA MET A 567 7.31 -6.99 -3.70
C MET A 567 5.91 -7.58 -3.86
N GLY A 568 5.83 -8.90 -4.03
CA GLY A 568 4.62 -9.56 -4.50
C GLY A 568 4.58 -9.59 -6.03
N ASN A 569 3.99 -10.67 -6.56
CA ASN A 569 3.34 -10.59 -7.85
C ASN A 569 2.04 -9.82 -7.60
N TRP A 570 1.44 -9.19 -8.62
CA TRP A 570 0.16 -8.47 -8.52
C TRP A 570 -1.04 -9.33 -8.04
N LEU A 571 -0.81 -10.53 -7.51
CA LEU A 571 -1.79 -11.47 -6.98
C LEU A 571 -1.45 -11.93 -5.55
N THR A 572 -0.27 -11.61 -5.01
CA THR A 572 0.17 -12.06 -3.66
C THR A 572 1.04 -11.01 -3.00
N GLY A 573 0.92 -10.83 -1.67
CA GLY A 573 1.78 -9.91 -0.91
C GLY A 573 3.28 -10.28 -0.94
N PRO A 574 4.14 -9.38 -0.43
CA PRO A 574 5.59 -9.58 -0.41
C PRO A 574 5.99 -10.80 0.44
N ASN A 575 6.97 -11.59 -0.03
CA ASN A 575 7.54 -12.67 0.78
C ASN A 575 8.67 -12.12 1.66
N HIS A 576 8.38 -11.92 2.96
CA HIS A 576 9.35 -11.40 3.92
C HIS A 576 10.61 -12.28 4.09
N ALA A 577 10.50 -13.60 3.94
CA ALA A 577 11.66 -14.49 4.01
C ALA A 577 12.58 -14.28 2.81
N ALA A 578 12.01 -14.10 1.60
CA ALA A 578 12.76 -13.74 0.40
C ALA A 578 13.43 -12.37 0.55
N ILE A 579 12.70 -11.35 1.02
CA ILE A 579 13.24 -10.00 1.26
C ILE A 579 14.44 -10.07 2.20
N TYR A 580 14.28 -10.72 3.36
CA TYR A 580 15.32 -10.83 4.37
C TYR A 580 16.57 -11.56 3.81
N TYR A 581 16.35 -12.68 3.14
CA TYR A 581 17.43 -13.49 2.58
C TYR A 581 18.21 -12.74 1.49
N LEU A 582 17.51 -12.12 0.53
CA LEU A 582 18.15 -11.38 -0.55
C LEU A 582 18.87 -10.13 -0.05
N ASN A 583 18.33 -9.42 0.95
CA ASN A 583 19.04 -8.30 1.56
C ASN A 583 20.35 -8.72 2.21
N LYS A 584 20.35 -9.89 2.85
CA LYS A 584 21.53 -10.45 3.48
C LYS A 584 22.56 -10.97 2.47
N LYS A 585 22.11 -11.65 1.41
CA LYS A 585 23.00 -12.35 0.46
C LYS A 585 23.46 -11.48 -0.71
N VAL A 586 22.56 -10.69 -1.29
CA VAL A 586 22.83 -9.84 -2.47
C VAL A 586 23.03 -8.39 -2.04
N GLY A 587 22.09 -7.87 -1.25
CA GLY A 587 22.08 -6.50 -0.76
C GLY A 587 21.54 -5.48 -1.77
N GLN A 588 20.77 -4.50 -1.26
CA GLN A 588 20.06 -3.49 -2.06
C GLN A 588 20.98 -2.63 -2.95
N LYS A 589 22.30 -2.60 -2.71
CA LYS A 589 23.25 -1.88 -3.59
C LYS A 589 23.54 -2.62 -4.90
N LYS A 590 23.23 -3.92 -4.98
CA LYS A 590 23.54 -4.77 -6.13
C LYS A 590 22.33 -5.06 -7.01
N ALA A 591 21.14 -5.05 -6.42
CA ALA A 591 19.88 -5.24 -7.12
C ALA A 591 18.74 -4.62 -6.31
N TYR A 592 17.63 -4.26 -6.97
CA TYR A 592 16.40 -3.87 -6.29
C TYR A 592 15.80 -5.11 -5.63
N ILE A 593 15.78 -5.14 -4.31
CA ILE A 593 15.18 -6.24 -3.54
C ILE A 593 13.78 -5.80 -3.13
N THR A 594 13.63 -4.59 -2.62
CA THR A 594 12.34 -3.93 -2.47
C THR A 594 12.39 -2.61 -3.25
N GLY A 595 11.22 -2.12 -3.68
CA GLY A 595 11.12 -0.88 -4.44
C GLY A 595 11.73 0.32 -3.73
N GLY A 596 11.97 1.39 -4.49
CA GLY A 596 12.54 2.64 -3.99
C GLY A 596 13.83 3.03 -4.71
N SER A 597 14.73 3.69 -3.98
CA SER A 597 16.04 4.14 -4.49
C SER A 597 17.18 3.37 -3.82
N GLY A 598 18.38 3.38 -4.41
CA GLY A 598 19.59 2.90 -3.75
C GLY A 598 20.40 1.85 -4.51
N VAL A 599 19.92 1.37 -5.65
CA VAL A 599 20.73 0.62 -6.61
C VAL A 599 21.44 1.62 -7.52
N PRO A 600 22.78 1.64 -7.57
CA PRO A 600 23.49 2.42 -8.55
C PRO A 600 23.19 1.91 -9.96
N ASP A 601 22.71 2.83 -10.79
CA ASP A 601 22.43 2.62 -12.20
C ASP A 601 23.73 2.44 -13.01
N VAL A 602 23.66 1.61 -14.06
CA VAL A 602 24.73 1.39 -15.04
C VAL A 602 24.42 2.17 -16.31
N ALA A 603 25.05 3.33 -16.43
CA ALA A 603 24.94 4.19 -17.61
C ALA A 603 25.97 3.83 -18.70
N SER A 604 25.57 3.94 -19.97
CA SER A 604 26.45 3.79 -21.13
C SER A 604 26.09 4.72 -22.29
N LYS A 605 27.02 5.59 -22.66
CA LYS A 605 26.82 6.68 -23.64
C LYS A 605 26.62 6.21 -25.07
N ASN A 606 27.08 5.01 -25.42
CA ASN A 606 26.94 4.46 -26.77
C ASN A 606 25.58 3.78 -26.99
N ARG A 607 24.64 3.88 -26.03
CA ARG A 607 23.31 3.25 -26.05
C ARG A 607 23.37 1.72 -26.13
N GLN A 608 24.44 1.14 -25.60
CA GLN A 608 24.65 -0.31 -25.57
C GLN A 608 25.08 -0.80 -24.19
N LEU A 609 24.49 -1.91 -23.76
CA LEU A 609 24.82 -2.56 -22.50
C LEU A 609 25.30 -3.99 -22.76
N LEU A 610 26.07 -4.54 -21.83
CA LEU A 610 26.40 -5.96 -21.76
C LEU A 610 25.59 -6.55 -20.59
N VAL A 611 24.88 -7.64 -20.87
CA VAL A 611 24.07 -8.37 -19.90
C VAL A 611 24.59 -9.80 -19.80
N GLU A 612 24.88 -10.25 -18.59
CA GLU A 612 25.32 -11.62 -18.30
C GLU A 612 24.34 -12.28 -17.32
N MET A 613 23.80 -13.45 -17.68
CA MET A 613 22.81 -14.18 -16.88
C MET A 613 23.39 -15.53 -16.48
N TYR A 614 23.55 -15.78 -15.19
CA TYR A 614 24.25 -16.92 -14.59
C TYR A 614 23.33 -18.07 -14.22
#